data_AF-A0A2D7T145-F1
#
_entry.id   AF-A0A2D7T145-F1
#
_cell.length_a   1.000
_cell.length_b   1.000
_cell.length_c   1.000
_cell.angle_alpha   90.00
_cell.angle_beta   90.00
_cell.angle_gamma   90.00
#
_symmetry.space_group_name_H-M   'P 1'
#
loop_
_entity.id
_entity.type
_entity.pdbx_description
1 polymer ?
#
loop_
_entity_poly.entity_id
_entity_poly.type
_entity_poly.pdbx_seq_one_letter_code
_entity_poly.pdbx_strand_id
1 'polypeptide(L)' 'MTQNTSEILIPVIERLNRIEKILKQSDTPNLMTIKDLVAYTRLSEATIRRALMRGTLKPFKEDGKKLFRKSDVDVWLKG' A
#
# COMPACT_ATOMS: atom_id res chain seq x y z
N MET A 1 44.42 15.12 2.14
CA MET A 1 43.22 15.02 2.99
C MET A 1 42.15 14.28 2.20
N THR A 2 42.30 12.96 2.08
CA THR A 2 41.23 12.09 1.58
C THR A 2 40.24 11.95 2.71
N GLN A 3 39.03 12.47 2.54
CA GLN A 3 37.94 12.13 3.45
C GLN A 3 37.81 10.60 3.44
N ASN A 4 37.96 10.00 4.62
CA ASN A 4 37.90 8.56 4.77
C ASN A 4 36.50 8.14 4.32
N THR A 5 36.41 7.31 3.27
CA THR A 5 35.13 6.95 2.64
C THR A 5 34.11 6.41 3.65
N SER A 6 34.59 5.85 4.76
CA SER A 6 33.80 5.43 5.92
C SER A 6 33.11 6.57 6.67
N GLU A 7 33.73 7.74 6.83
CA GLU A 7 33.14 8.91 7.52
C GLU A 7 31.91 9.46 6.78
N ILE A 8 31.86 9.29 5.45
CA ILE A 8 30.71 9.68 4.63
C ILE A 8 29.67 8.56 4.57
N LEU A 9 30.09 7.29 4.47
CA LEU A 9 29.16 6.17 4.36
C LEU A 9 28.35 5.93 5.63
N ILE A 10 28.96 6.09 6.81
CA ILE A 10 28.31 5.77 8.10
C ILE A 10 27.04 6.63 8.29
N PRO A 11 27.07 7.98 8.19
CA PRO A 11 25.87 8.80 8.36
C PRO A 11 24.79 8.54 7.30
N VAL A 12 25.20 8.17 6.08
CA VAL A 12 24.27 7.83 4.99
C VAL A 12 23.53 6.54 5.33
N ILE A 13 24.24 5.49 5.75
CA ILE A 13 23.65 4.20 6.15
C ILE A 13 22.70 4.39 7.34
N GLU A 14 23.10 5.17 8.34
CA GLU A 14 22.25 5.46 9.51
C GLU A 14 20.95 6.17 9.11
N ARG A 15 21.03 7.15 8.20
CA ARG A 15 19.85 7.83 7.64
C ARG A 15 18.96 6.86 6.86
N LEU A 16 19.54 5.99 6.04
CA LEU A 16 18.77 4.98 5.28
C LEU A 16 18.04 4.02 6.22
N ASN A 17 18.72 3.49 7.25
CA ASN A 17 18.12 2.61 8.24
C ASN A 17 16.99 3.30 9.02
N ARG A 18 17.17 4.58 9.36
CA ARG A 18 16.12 5.38 10.02
C ARG A 18 14.90 5.56 9.12
N ILE A 19 15.10 5.89 7.84
CA ILE A 19 14.01 6.01 6.86
C ILE A 19 13.27 4.68 6.72
N GLU A 20 14.00 3.57 6.57
CA GLU A 20 13.41 2.24 6.47
C GLU A 20 12.56 1.89 7.70
N LYS A 21 13.06 2.19 8.91
CA LYS A 21 12.33 1.98 10.16
C LYS A 21 11.04 2.79 10.22
N ILE A 22 11.08 4.06 9.83
CA ILE A 22 9.89 4.93 9.81
C ILE A 22 8.84 4.39 8.81
N LEU A 23 9.29 3.93 7.63
CA LEU A 23 8.39 3.33 6.63
C LEU A 23 7.78 2.01 7.11
N LYS A 24 8.51 1.22 7.90
CA LYS A 24 7.99 -0.02 8.51
C LYS A 24 7.05 0.22 9.69
N GLN A 25 7.25 1.31 10.44
CA GLN A 25 6.46 1.63 11.64
C GLN A 25 5.13 2.34 11.36
N SER A 26 4.80 2.66 10.11
CA SER A 26 3.45 3.12 9.79
C SER A 26 2.48 1.94 9.82
N ASP A 27 2.07 1.54 11.03
CA ASP A 27 1.00 0.57 11.31
C ASP A 27 -0.37 1.04 10.81
N THR A 28 -0.44 2.20 10.14
CA THR A 28 -1.63 2.57 9.37
C THR A 28 -1.89 1.50 8.33
N PRO A 29 -3.01 0.75 8.42
CA PRO A 29 -3.34 -0.21 7.38
C PRO A 29 -3.36 0.55 6.06
N ASN A 30 -2.56 0.11 5.10
CA ASN A 30 -2.47 0.73 3.79
C ASN A 30 -3.79 0.46 3.05
N LEU A 31 -4.78 1.29 3.36
CA LEU A 31 -6.14 1.19 2.86
C LEU A 31 -6.18 1.79 1.46
N MET A 32 -6.61 0.99 0.52
CA MET A 32 -6.74 1.34 -0.88
C MET A 32 -8.12 1.94 -1.14
N THR A 33 -8.16 3.02 -1.92
CA THR A 33 -9.37 3.55 -2.52
C THR A 33 -9.72 2.80 -3.81
N ILE A 34 -10.86 3.11 -4.43
CA ILE A 34 -11.21 2.56 -5.75
C ILE A 34 -10.16 2.94 -6.82
N LYS A 35 -9.57 4.14 -6.76
CA LYS A 35 -8.50 4.53 -7.69
C LYS A 35 -7.24 3.70 -7.48
N ASP A 36 -6.88 3.44 -6.23
CA ASP A 36 -5.73 2.59 -5.90
C ASP A 36 -5.98 1.14 -6.32
N LEU A 37 -7.21 0.64 -6.17
CA LEU A 37 -7.64 -0.65 -6.70
C LEU A 37 -7.47 -0.75 -8.22
N VAL A 38 -7.87 0.27 -8.97
CA VAL A 38 -7.68 0.30 -10.44
C VAL A 38 -6.19 0.18 -10.79
N ALA A 39 -5.35 0.96 -10.11
CA ALA A 39 -3.90 0.91 -10.32
C ALA A 39 -3.30 -0.45 -9.92
N TYR A 40 -3.73 -1.01 -8.79
CA TYR A 40 -3.21 -2.24 -8.22
C TYR A 40 -3.62 -3.48 -9.02
N THR A 41 -4.92 -3.62 -9.29
CA THR A 41 -5.50 -4.79 -9.96
C THR A 41 -5.37 -4.74 -11.48
N ARG A 42 -5.07 -3.57 -12.04
CA ARG A 42 -5.11 -3.27 -13.49
C ARG A 42 -6.48 -3.51 -14.13
N LEU A 43 -7.53 -3.61 -13.31
CA LEU A 43 -8.91 -3.73 -13.78
C LEU A 43 -9.53 -2.34 -13.94
N SER A 44 -10.49 -2.23 -14.85
CA SER A 44 -11.27 -1.01 -15.00
C SER A 44 -12.13 -0.73 -13.75
N GLU A 45 -12.38 0.55 -13.51
CA GLU A 45 -13.25 0.97 -12.41
C GLU A 45 -14.64 0.32 -12.48
N ALA A 46 -15.19 0.17 -13.70
CA ALA A 46 -16.47 -0.50 -13.93
C ALA A 46 -16.46 -1.97 -13.48
N THR A 47 -15.36 -2.68 -13.67
CA THR A 47 -15.22 -4.08 -13.22
C THR A 47 -15.18 -4.17 -11.70
N ILE A 48 -14.44 -3.28 -11.05
CA ILE A 48 -14.40 -3.19 -9.58
C ILE A 48 -15.79 -2.86 -9.04
N ARG A 49 -16.48 -1.85 -9.59
CA ARG A 49 -17.84 -1.48 -9.17
C ARG A 49 -18.84 -2.64 -9.33
N ARG A 50 -18.75 -3.41 -10.42
CA ARG A 50 -19.56 -4.63 -10.59
C ARG A 50 -19.26 -5.68 -9.51
N ALA A 51 -18.00 -5.86 -9.12
CA ALA A 51 -17.63 -6.78 -8.04
C ALA A 51 -18.20 -6.34 -6.67
N LEU A 52 -18.20 -5.03 -6.39
CA LEU A 52 -18.86 -4.47 -5.22
C LEU A 52 -20.38 -4.72 -5.26
N MET A 53 -21.04 -4.44 -6.38
CA MET A 53 -22.49 -4.63 -6.53
C MET A 53 -22.91 -6.09 -6.36
N ARG A 54 -22.07 -7.02 -6.81
CA ARG A 54 -22.28 -8.47 -6.62
C ARG A 54 -21.93 -8.95 -5.21
N GLY A 55 -21.33 -8.11 -4.36
CA GLY A 55 -20.89 -8.48 -3.02
C GLY A 55 -19.66 -9.40 -2.96
N THR A 56 -19.00 -9.64 -4.10
CA THR A 56 -17.80 -10.49 -4.17
C THR A 56 -16.55 -9.79 -3.63
N LEU A 57 -16.51 -8.45 -3.72
CA LEU A 57 -15.48 -7.61 -3.13
C LEU A 57 -16.13 -6.70 -2.09
N LYS A 58 -15.74 -6.87 -0.81
CA LYS A 58 -16.31 -6.11 0.32
C LYS A 58 -15.35 -5.01 0.77
N PRO A 59 -15.83 -3.76 0.98
CA PRO A 59 -15.02 -2.71 1.55
C PRO A 59 -14.78 -2.97 3.05
N PHE A 60 -13.64 -2.51 3.55
CA PHE A 60 -13.34 -2.48 4.98
C PHE A 60 -14.29 -1.53 5.73
N LYS A 61 -14.69 -0.43 5.07
CA LYS A 61 -15.66 0.53 5.59
C LYS A 61 -16.79 0.71 4.57
N GLU A 62 -18.00 0.36 4.97
CA GLU A 62 -19.21 0.53 4.16
C GLU A 62 -19.64 1.99 4.07
N ASP A 63 -19.54 2.74 5.17
CA ASP A 63 -20.01 4.11 5.24
C ASP A 63 -18.99 5.13 4.72
N GLY A 64 -19.47 6.04 3.87
CA GLY A 64 -18.67 7.11 3.29
C GLY A 64 -17.73 6.61 2.20
N LYS A 65 -16.44 6.96 2.29
CA LYS A 65 -15.45 6.56 1.29
C LYS A 65 -15.12 5.08 1.45
N LYS A 66 -15.37 4.30 0.39
CA LYS A 66 -15.02 2.88 0.35
C LYS A 66 -13.51 2.70 0.36
N LEU A 67 -13.04 1.96 1.35
CA LEU A 67 -11.64 1.63 1.59
C LEU A 67 -11.46 0.12 1.63
N PHE A 68 -10.32 -0.38 1.16
CA PHE A 68 -10.05 -1.80 1.03
C PHE A 68 -8.68 -2.13 1.60
N ARG A 69 -8.57 -3.20 2.37
CA ARG A 69 -7.25 -3.73 2.74
C ARG A 69 -6.68 -4.49 1.55
N LYS A 70 -5.39 -4.31 1.29
CA LYS A 70 -4.68 -5.05 0.25
C LYS A 70 -4.87 -6.57 0.39
N SER A 71 -4.81 -7.10 1.62
CA SER A 71 -5.05 -8.52 1.92
C SER A 71 -6.40 -9.03 1.41
N ASP A 72 -7.46 -8.25 1.63
CA ASP A 72 -8.83 -8.64 1.29
C ASP A 72 -9.00 -8.63 -0.24
N VAL A 73 -8.34 -7.69 -0.92
CA VAL A 73 -8.28 -7.62 -2.38
C VAL A 73 -7.49 -8.79 -2.96
N ASP A 74 -6.36 -9.15 -2.35
CA ASP A 74 -5.52 -10.28 -2.79
C ASP A 74 -6.26 -11.62 -2.67
N VAL A 75 -7.07 -11.79 -1.62
CA VAL A 75 -7.95 -12.96 -1.48
C VAL A 75 -9.02 -12.94 -2.57
N TRP A 76 -9.69 -11.81 -2.78
CA TRP A 76 -10.71 -11.69 -3.82
C TRP A 76 -10.18 -11.97 -5.24
N LEU A 77 -8.94 -11.57 -5.55
CA LEU A 77 -8.32 -11.84 -6.86
C LEU A 77 -7.99 -13.32 -7.10
N LYS A 78 -7.86 -14.13 -6.04
CA LYS A 78 -7.58 -15.57 -6.15
C LYS A 78 -8.82 -16.40 -6.48
N GLY A 79 -10.02 -15.81 -6.40
CA GLY A 79 -11.31 -16.49 -6.55
C GLY A 79 -11.76 -17.19 -5.29
#